data_AF-A0A2E8KDT2-F1
#
_entry.id   AF-A0A2E8KDT2-F1
#
_cell.length_a   1.000
_cell.length_b   1.000
_cell.length_c   1.000
_cell.angle_alpha   90.00
_cell.angle_beta   90.00
_cell.angle_gamma   90.00
#
_symmetry.space_group_name_H-M   'P 1'
#
loop_
_entity.id
_entity.type
_entity.pdbx_description
1 polymer ?
#
loop_
_entity_poly.entity_id
_entity_poly.type
_entity_poly.pdbx_seq_one_letter_code
_entity_poly.pdbx_strand_id
1 'polypeptide(L)'
;KWKFSGQIIAVAIFLMGNIEITKTPFLGLGNMAPMLSYGIMALFILGVTNAVNLTDGLDGLAAGSSLLGLGFIAYLSVLSGDLSITLIVAAIVGSILGFLRFNTHPASVFMGDAGSQFLGYLAACLAILVTQSEASAVSPALAVLIVGMPILDTLMVMTLRIKDGKSPFYPDRRHIHHQLLDIGLKHYQAVAVLYLLNFALLLTAYACRFESDAMVLACYLFFSLSTLLVITALSKSNLLQHRRSLHSERDRRNNFLRKASWMYHHGPTVLQYMLGITWLMLLVSIGPQEFYLGAISLFAAALIIITYQYPDEYRLFSRVILYSASILSIFAGVYQAMTLSVNVGFEILWVDFFLLILIVMLGLSIRMTRRELFHLDTQDILVLLVLLAASFLVVSFDSDSLLINAAVRVSVMLYAAEFIINRCEKVVISKFFALCVFLIIGIKSFF
;
A
#
# COMPACT_ATOMS: atom_id res chain seq x y z
N LYS A 1 20.43 23.70 -16.46
CA LYS A 1 20.77 23.35 -17.87
C LYS A 1 21.15 21.88 -17.98
N TRP A 2 22.26 21.42 -17.38
CA TRP A 2 22.69 20.01 -17.43
C TRP A 2 21.67 18.98 -16.90
N LYS A 3 20.95 19.29 -15.81
CA LYS A 3 19.86 18.44 -15.29
C LYS A 3 18.79 18.13 -16.36
N PHE A 4 18.32 19.16 -17.06
CA PHE A 4 17.31 19.03 -18.10
C PHE A 4 17.84 18.28 -19.34
N SER A 5 19.09 18.52 -19.72
CA SER A 5 19.74 17.76 -20.80
C SER A 5 19.81 16.27 -20.50
N GLY A 6 20.15 15.89 -19.26
CA GLY A 6 20.13 14.49 -18.82
C GLY A 6 18.73 13.86 -18.90
N GLN A 7 17.70 14.60 -18.47
CA GLN A 7 16.30 14.14 -18.58
C GLN A 7 15.88 13.92 -20.04
N ILE A 8 16.25 14.83 -20.95
CA ILE A 8 15.97 14.67 -22.39
C ILE A 8 16.65 13.41 -22.95
N ILE A 9 17.90 13.15 -22.59
CA ILE A 9 18.63 11.95 -23.03
C ILE A 9 17.93 10.69 -22.51
N ALA A 10 17.54 10.67 -21.23
CA ALA A 10 16.82 9.53 -20.65
C ALA A 10 15.48 9.28 -21.36
N VAL A 11 14.71 10.34 -21.63
CA VAL A 11 13.46 10.25 -22.41
C VAL A 11 13.75 9.70 -23.82
N ALA A 12 14.78 10.20 -24.50
CA ALA A 12 15.14 9.72 -25.84
C ALA A 12 15.46 8.22 -25.84
N ILE A 13 16.19 7.72 -24.84
CA ILE A 13 16.49 6.29 -24.69
C ILE A 13 15.20 5.46 -24.56
N PHE A 14 14.21 5.93 -23.78
CA PHE A 14 12.93 5.24 -23.68
C PHE A 14 12.19 5.21 -25.02
N LEU A 15 12.16 6.32 -25.76
CA LEU A 15 11.47 6.42 -27.05
C LEU A 15 12.12 5.56 -28.14
N MET A 16 13.41 5.26 -28.04
CA MET A 16 14.09 4.30 -28.94
C MET A 16 13.54 2.86 -28.82
N GLY A 17 12.76 2.57 -27.77
CA GLY A 17 12.05 1.30 -27.61
C GLY A 17 10.88 1.10 -28.59
N ASN A 18 10.58 2.07 -29.46
CA ASN A 18 9.47 2.04 -30.44
C ASN A 18 8.10 1.74 -29.80
N ILE A 19 7.90 2.23 -28.58
CA ILE A 19 6.61 2.16 -27.89
C ILE A 19 5.77 3.32 -28.39
N GLU A 20 4.61 3.05 -28.97
CA GLU A 20 3.68 4.07 -29.43
C GLU A 20 2.38 4.02 -28.63
N ILE A 21 1.77 5.18 -28.40
CA ILE A 21 0.39 5.29 -27.91
C ILE A 21 -0.51 4.90 -29.08
N THR A 22 -0.81 3.61 -29.18
CA THR A 22 -1.69 3.05 -30.21
C THR A 22 -3.17 3.29 -29.89
N LYS A 23 -3.51 3.38 -28.61
CA LYS A 23 -4.87 3.67 -28.10
C LYS A 23 -4.92 5.11 -27.57
N THR A 24 -5.46 6.05 -28.35
CA THR A 24 -5.49 7.47 -27.94
C THR A 24 -6.52 7.75 -26.85
N PRO A 25 -6.14 8.36 -25.71
CA PRO A 25 -7.04 8.56 -24.57
C PRO A 25 -8.09 9.68 -24.71
N PHE A 26 -8.41 10.15 -25.91
CA PHE A 26 -9.19 11.38 -26.06
C PHE A 26 -10.29 11.34 -27.12
N LEU A 27 -10.21 10.49 -28.14
CA LEU A 27 -11.04 10.69 -29.33
C LEU A 27 -11.56 9.41 -30.01
N GLY A 28 -11.11 8.21 -29.62
CA GLY A 28 -11.49 6.98 -30.33
C GLY A 28 -11.12 6.97 -31.82
N LEU A 29 -10.25 7.89 -32.25
CA LEU A 29 -9.93 8.17 -33.66
C LEU A 29 -8.90 7.21 -34.28
N GLY A 30 -8.66 6.05 -33.66
CA GLY A 30 -7.63 5.12 -34.10
C GLY A 30 -6.21 5.60 -33.78
N ASN A 31 -5.25 5.14 -34.59
CA ASN A 31 -3.81 5.35 -34.38
C ASN A 31 -3.44 6.83 -34.48
N MET A 32 -2.76 7.36 -33.46
CA MET A 32 -2.19 8.70 -33.47
C MET A 32 -1.04 8.79 -34.49
N ALA A 33 -0.78 9.97 -35.04
CA ALA A 33 0.48 10.21 -35.74
C ALA A 33 1.67 9.91 -34.80
N PRO A 34 2.65 9.08 -35.20
CA PRO A 34 3.74 8.64 -34.32
C PRO A 34 4.49 9.79 -33.63
N MET A 35 4.73 10.88 -34.38
CA MET A 35 5.42 12.07 -33.84
C MET A 35 4.66 12.72 -32.67
N LEU A 36 3.33 12.75 -32.74
CA LEU A 36 2.51 13.31 -31.68
C LEU A 36 2.47 12.38 -30.46
N SER A 37 2.45 11.06 -30.68
CA SER A 37 2.57 10.07 -29.62
C SER A 37 3.90 10.21 -28.86
N TYR A 38 5.02 10.23 -29.57
CA TYR A 38 6.34 10.43 -28.97
C TYR A 38 6.44 11.76 -28.21
N GLY A 39 5.87 12.83 -28.75
CA GLY A 39 5.80 14.13 -28.07
C GLY A 39 5.03 14.08 -26.75
N ILE A 40 3.86 13.43 -26.73
CA ILE A 40 3.05 13.27 -25.51
C ILE A 40 3.78 12.42 -24.47
N MET A 41 4.37 11.30 -24.87
CA MET A 41 5.13 10.45 -23.93
C MET A 41 6.35 11.19 -23.38
N ALA A 42 7.07 11.94 -24.22
CA ALA A 42 8.19 12.76 -23.79
C ALA A 42 7.78 13.78 -22.73
N LEU A 43 6.68 14.50 -22.97
CA LEU A 43 6.13 15.48 -22.03
C LEU A 43 5.65 14.81 -20.73
N PHE A 44 5.00 13.66 -20.83
CA PHE A 44 4.54 12.90 -19.67
C PHE A 44 5.72 12.43 -18.82
N ILE A 45 6.71 11.74 -19.40
CA ILE A 45 7.87 11.23 -18.67
C ILE A 45 8.65 12.39 -18.03
N LEU A 46 8.93 13.45 -18.79
CA LEU A 46 9.66 14.61 -18.27
C LEU A 46 8.88 15.35 -17.19
N GLY A 47 7.57 15.51 -17.38
CA GLY A 47 6.67 16.14 -16.42
C GLY A 47 6.61 15.37 -15.10
N VAL A 48 6.37 14.06 -15.16
CA VAL A 48 6.31 13.18 -13.98
C VAL A 48 7.65 13.08 -13.27
N THR A 49 8.76 12.99 -14.02
CA THR A 49 10.12 12.99 -13.44
C THR A 49 10.36 14.22 -12.57
N ASN A 50 9.99 15.40 -13.08
CA ASN A 50 10.13 16.64 -12.31
C ASN A 50 9.07 16.77 -11.20
N ALA A 51 7.86 16.27 -11.42
CA ALA A 51 6.80 16.29 -10.42
C ALA A 51 7.16 15.45 -9.17
N VAL A 52 7.72 14.26 -9.36
CA VAL A 52 8.17 13.41 -8.25
C VAL A 52 9.37 14.04 -7.54
N ASN A 53 10.31 14.66 -8.28
CA ASN A 53 11.40 15.44 -7.70
C ASN A 53 10.90 16.60 -6.83
N LEU A 54 9.83 17.30 -7.23
CA LEU A 54 9.20 18.36 -6.43
C LEU A 54 8.41 17.83 -5.23
N THR A 55 7.93 16.58 -5.31
CA THR A 55 7.21 15.91 -4.20
C THR A 55 8.15 15.47 -3.07
N ASP A 56 9.46 15.36 -3.33
CA ASP A 56 10.51 15.01 -2.36
C ASP A 56 10.83 16.16 -1.39
N GLY A 57 9.79 16.77 -0.79
CA GLY A 57 9.89 17.88 0.15
C GLY A 57 9.74 17.49 1.63
N LEU A 58 9.32 16.25 1.92
CA LEU A 58 9.13 15.73 3.27
C LEU A 58 9.66 14.30 3.39
N ASP A 59 10.29 13.98 4.53
CA ASP A 59 10.75 12.63 4.88
C ASP A 59 9.69 11.55 4.61
N GLY A 60 10.07 10.55 3.82
CA GLY A 60 9.22 9.43 3.41
C GLY A 60 8.30 9.72 2.23
N LEU A 61 7.93 10.98 1.96
CA LEU A 61 6.80 11.30 1.07
C LEU A 61 6.99 10.82 -0.38
N ALA A 62 8.11 11.16 -1.02
CA ALA A 62 8.38 10.73 -2.40
C ALA A 62 8.48 9.21 -2.48
N ALA A 63 9.29 8.59 -1.63
CA ALA A 63 9.46 7.13 -1.61
C ALA A 63 8.14 6.39 -1.36
N GLY A 64 7.32 6.81 -0.38
CA GLY A 64 6.05 6.15 -0.09
C GLY A 64 4.97 6.40 -1.15
N SER A 65 4.91 7.59 -1.74
CA SER A 65 4.00 7.85 -2.86
C SER A 65 4.38 7.04 -4.11
N SER A 66 5.66 6.92 -4.41
CA SER A 66 6.18 6.03 -5.46
C SER A 66 5.93 4.56 -5.15
N LEU A 67 6.06 4.12 -3.89
CA LEU A 67 5.73 2.76 -3.50
C LEU A 67 4.28 2.39 -3.82
N LEU A 68 3.33 3.28 -3.50
CA LEU A 68 1.92 3.07 -3.80
C LEU A 68 1.65 3.00 -5.30
N GLY A 69 2.20 3.94 -6.08
CA GLY A 69 2.04 3.96 -7.54
C GLY A 69 2.68 2.74 -8.22
N LEU A 70 3.92 2.41 -7.86
CA LEU A 70 4.63 1.23 -8.37
C LEU A 70 3.96 -0.08 -7.92
N GLY A 71 3.43 -0.14 -6.70
CA GLY A 71 2.62 -1.29 -6.25
C GLY A 71 1.39 -1.49 -7.13
N PHE A 72 0.73 -0.42 -7.57
CA PHE A 72 -0.38 -0.50 -8.52
C PHE A 72 0.08 -0.87 -9.94
N ILE A 73 1.27 -0.45 -10.37
CA ILE A 73 1.86 -0.92 -11.64
C ILE A 73 2.17 -2.43 -11.57
N ALA A 74 2.74 -2.92 -10.46
CA ALA A 74 2.98 -4.35 -10.26
C ALA A 74 1.67 -5.15 -10.35
N TYR A 75 0.61 -4.59 -9.77
CA TYR A 75 -0.73 -5.14 -9.87
C TYR A 75 -1.18 -5.25 -11.34
N LEU A 76 -1.09 -4.16 -12.09
CA LEU A 76 -1.48 -4.16 -13.51
C LEU A 76 -0.61 -5.08 -14.37
N SER A 77 0.68 -5.21 -14.07
CA SER A 77 1.59 -6.07 -14.85
C SER A 77 1.31 -7.55 -14.62
N VAL A 78 0.93 -7.94 -13.40
CA VAL A 78 0.44 -9.29 -13.12
C VAL A 78 -0.88 -9.54 -13.86
N LEU A 79 -1.80 -8.56 -13.83
CA LEU A 79 -3.07 -8.66 -14.54
C LEU A 79 -2.89 -8.81 -16.06
N SER A 80 -1.90 -8.14 -16.66
CA SER A 80 -1.59 -8.26 -18.09
C SER A 80 -0.70 -9.47 -18.44
N GLY A 81 -0.26 -10.24 -17.44
CA GLY A 81 0.70 -11.35 -17.62
C GLY A 81 2.12 -10.93 -18.02
N ASP A 82 2.48 -9.64 -17.87
CA ASP A 82 3.80 -9.14 -18.22
C ASP A 82 4.80 -9.39 -17.07
N LEU A 83 5.47 -10.54 -17.14
CA LEU A 83 6.46 -10.95 -16.15
C LEU A 83 7.67 -9.99 -16.11
N SER A 84 8.04 -9.40 -17.25
CA SER A 84 9.22 -8.52 -17.34
C SER A 84 8.99 -7.25 -16.54
N ILE A 85 7.84 -6.58 -16.74
CA ILE A 85 7.46 -5.40 -15.95
C ILE A 85 7.30 -5.79 -14.48
N THR A 86 6.66 -6.93 -14.20
CA THR A 86 6.44 -7.41 -12.83
C THR A 86 7.77 -7.55 -12.06
N LEU A 87 8.79 -8.16 -12.67
CA LEU A 87 10.10 -8.35 -12.04
C LEU A 87 10.84 -7.02 -11.82
N ILE A 88 10.80 -6.11 -12.81
CA ILE A 88 11.42 -4.78 -12.69
C ILE A 88 10.77 -4.00 -11.54
N VAL A 89 9.43 -3.97 -11.50
CA VAL A 89 8.69 -3.26 -10.46
C VAL A 89 8.94 -3.87 -9.09
N ALA A 90 8.94 -5.21 -8.98
CA ALA A 90 9.23 -5.90 -7.72
C ALA A 90 10.61 -5.55 -7.17
N ALA A 91 11.64 -5.48 -8.02
CA ALA A 91 12.98 -5.05 -7.63
C ALA A 91 13.00 -3.60 -7.12
N ILE A 92 12.31 -2.69 -7.82
CA ILE A 92 12.23 -1.27 -7.42
C ILE A 92 11.47 -1.14 -6.09
N VAL A 93 10.32 -1.79 -5.95
CA VAL A 93 9.51 -1.81 -4.72
C VAL A 93 10.34 -2.34 -3.55
N GLY A 94 11.08 -3.43 -3.73
CA GLY A 94 12.01 -3.95 -2.73
C GLY A 94 13.08 -2.93 -2.32
N SER A 95 13.66 -2.22 -3.28
CA SER A 95 14.64 -1.15 -3.00
C SER A 95 14.02 0.02 -2.21
N ILE A 96 12.78 0.41 -2.54
CA ILE A 96 12.06 1.50 -1.86
C ILE A 96 11.73 1.08 -0.42
N LEU A 97 11.29 -0.15 -0.19
CA LEU A 97 11.02 -0.67 1.15
C LEU A 97 12.29 -0.67 2.01
N GLY A 98 13.43 -1.08 1.45
CA GLY A 98 14.73 -0.99 2.11
C GLY A 98 15.15 0.45 2.42
N PHE A 99 14.92 1.38 1.48
CA PHE A 99 15.23 2.79 1.64
C PHE A 99 14.33 3.50 2.67
N LEU A 100 13.03 3.20 2.68
CA LEU A 100 12.05 3.77 3.60
C LEU A 100 12.41 3.50 5.06
N ARG A 101 13.08 2.39 5.36
CA ARG A 101 13.59 2.10 6.71
C ARG A 101 14.47 3.23 7.27
N PHE A 102 15.17 3.95 6.39
CA PHE A 102 16.09 5.05 6.72
C PHE A 102 15.54 6.43 6.38
N ASN A 103 14.55 6.52 5.49
CA ASN A 103 13.98 7.79 5.01
C ASN A 103 12.68 8.20 5.72
N THR A 104 12.05 7.30 6.46
CA THR A 104 10.84 7.63 7.24
C THR A 104 11.19 8.59 8.39
N HIS A 105 10.31 9.55 8.65
CA HIS A 105 10.57 10.65 9.60
C HIS A 105 10.85 10.16 11.03
N PRO A 106 11.94 10.60 11.69
CA PRO A 106 12.96 11.53 11.19
C PRO A 106 13.97 10.83 10.27
N ALA A 107 14.16 11.35 9.06
CA ALA A 107 15.02 10.72 8.06
C ALA A 107 16.50 10.75 8.48
N SER A 108 17.15 9.60 8.35
CA SER A 108 18.61 9.43 8.47
C SER A 108 19.32 9.50 7.12
N VAL A 109 18.60 9.17 6.04
CA VAL A 109 19.09 9.22 4.66
C VAL A 109 18.07 9.94 3.80
N PHE A 110 18.53 10.94 3.05
CA PHE A 110 17.72 11.69 2.09
C PHE A 110 17.83 11.07 0.69
N MET A 111 16.72 11.08 -0.05
CA MET A 111 16.65 10.53 -1.41
C MET A 111 17.47 11.38 -2.39
N GLY A 112 17.39 12.69 -2.23
CA GLY A 112 18.08 13.66 -3.06
C GLY A 112 17.58 13.67 -4.50
N ASP A 113 18.21 14.53 -5.30
CA ASP A 113 17.81 14.75 -6.69
C ASP A 113 17.96 13.50 -7.57
N ALA A 114 18.95 12.65 -7.28
CA ALA A 114 19.21 11.45 -8.06
C ALA A 114 18.10 10.41 -7.87
N GLY A 115 17.75 10.08 -6.62
CA GLY A 115 16.74 9.07 -6.33
C GLY A 115 15.34 9.48 -6.75
N SER A 116 14.96 10.74 -6.51
CA SER A 116 13.60 11.22 -6.81
C SER A 116 13.33 11.33 -8.31
N GLN A 117 14.31 11.77 -9.10
CA GLN A 117 14.20 11.77 -10.56
C GLN A 117 14.21 10.36 -11.12
N PHE A 118 15.05 9.47 -10.59
CA PHE A 118 15.08 8.08 -11.02
C PHE A 118 13.72 7.39 -10.78
N LEU A 119 13.12 7.56 -9.61
CA LEU A 119 11.79 7.02 -9.32
C LEU A 119 10.70 7.65 -10.20
N GLY A 120 10.75 8.97 -10.42
CA GLY A 120 9.79 9.64 -11.29
C GLY A 120 9.88 9.17 -12.74
N TYR A 121 11.09 9.01 -13.27
CA TYR A 121 11.33 8.47 -14.61
C TYR A 121 10.80 7.04 -14.73
N LEU A 122 11.19 6.15 -13.81
CA LEU A 122 10.74 4.76 -13.84
C LEU A 122 9.23 4.63 -13.69
N ALA A 123 8.61 5.36 -12.76
CA ALA A 123 7.17 5.33 -12.57
C ALA A 123 6.44 5.78 -13.84
N ALA A 124 6.92 6.82 -14.54
CA ALA A 124 6.32 7.28 -15.78
C ALA A 124 6.46 6.26 -16.92
N CYS A 125 7.67 5.74 -17.12
CA CYS A 125 7.97 4.73 -18.15
C CYS A 125 7.16 3.45 -17.93
N LEU A 126 7.12 2.94 -16.71
CA LEU A 126 6.41 1.70 -16.37
C LEU A 126 4.89 1.90 -16.41
N ALA A 127 4.38 3.09 -16.05
CA ALA A 127 2.97 3.41 -16.21
C ALA A 127 2.56 3.43 -17.69
N ILE A 128 3.39 3.97 -18.59
CA ILE A 128 3.14 3.89 -20.04
C ILE A 128 3.15 2.44 -20.49
N LEU A 129 4.21 1.69 -20.17
CA LEU A 129 4.37 0.30 -20.61
C LEU A 129 3.18 -0.59 -20.22
N VAL A 130 2.73 -0.51 -18.96
CA VAL A 130 1.66 -1.39 -18.45
C VAL A 130 0.27 -1.02 -18.98
N THR A 131 0.05 0.26 -19.33
CA THR A 131 -1.25 0.75 -19.83
C THR A 131 -1.37 0.75 -21.35
N GLN A 132 -0.24 0.81 -22.08
CA GLN A 132 -0.21 0.75 -23.54
C GLN A 132 0.04 -0.66 -24.09
N SER A 133 0.34 -1.64 -23.23
CA SER A 133 0.54 -3.03 -23.67
C SER A 133 -0.69 -3.56 -24.44
N GLU A 134 -0.46 -4.22 -25.57
CA GLU A 134 -1.53 -4.82 -26.39
C GLU A 134 -2.31 -5.89 -25.62
N ALA A 135 -1.63 -6.61 -24.72
CA ALA A 135 -2.22 -7.60 -23.83
C ALA A 135 -3.07 -6.96 -22.70
N SER A 136 -2.98 -5.64 -22.52
CA SER A 136 -3.68 -4.92 -21.46
C SER A 136 -5.07 -4.47 -21.92
N ALA A 137 -6.10 -4.94 -21.22
CA ALA A 137 -7.48 -4.50 -21.39
C ALA A 137 -7.81 -3.19 -20.66
N VAL A 138 -6.82 -2.58 -20.00
CA VAL A 138 -7.03 -1.36 -19.21
C VAL A 138 -6.96 -0.10 -20.05
N SER A 139 -7.56 0.97 -19.55
CA SER A 139 -7.51 2.30 -20.15
C SER A 139 -6.07 2.86 -20.21
N PRO A 140 -5.59 3.32 -21.37
CA PRO A 140 -4.42 4.19 -21.54
C PRO A 140 -4.33 5.37 -20.56
N ALA A 141 -5.46 6.05 -20.32
CA ALA A 141 -5.51 7.23 -19.46
C ALA A 141 -5.21 6.91 -17.99
N LEU A 142 -5.25 5.63 -17.61
CA LEU A 142 -4.96 5.18 -16.26
C LEU A 142 -3.55 5.58 -15.80
N ALA A 143 -2.59 5.69 -16.73
CA ALA A 143 -1.24 6.15 -16.43
C ALA A 143 -1.23 7.51 -15.70
N VAL A 144 -2.17 8.40 -16.01
CA VAL A 144 -2.30 9.71 -15.35
C VAL A 144 -2.72 9.56 -13.89
N LEU A 145 -3.61 8.62 -13.55
CA LEU A 145 -4.06 8.41 -12.17
C LEU A 145 -2.97 7.77 -11.32
N ILE A 146 -2.16 6.86 -11.89
CA ILE A 146 -1.08 6.15 -11.18
C ILE A 146 -0.08 7.13 -10.58
N VAL A 147 0.28 8.17 -11.32
CA VAL A 147 1.21 9.24 -10.89
C VAL A 147 0.48 10.58 -10.70
N GLY A 148 -0.83 10.52 -10.45
CA GLY A 148 -1.70 11.69 -10.55
C GLY A 148 -1.55 12.69 -9.42
N MET A 149 -1.11 12.27 -8.23
CA MET A 149 -0.83 13.18 -7.10
C MET A 149 0.37 14.11 -7.38
N PRO A 150 1.55 13.62 -7.82
CA PRO A 150 2.63 14.50 -8.28
C PRO A 150 2.21 15.45 -9.41
N ILE A 151 1.44 14.96 -10.38
CA ILE A 151 0.91 15.79 -11.48
C ILE A 151 0.00 16.90 -10.95
N LEU A 152 -0.95 16.56 -10.06
CA LEU A 152 -1.86 17.50 -9.42
C LEU A 152 -1.10 18.64 -8.72
N ASP A 153 -0.13 18.28 -7.88
CA ASP A 153 0.64 19.26 -7.10
C ASP A 153 1.42 20.20 -8.03
N THR A 154 2.07 19.65 -9.04
CA THR A 154 2.87 20.41 -10.00
C THR A 154 2.00 21.35 -10.84
N LEU A 155 0.87 20.86 -11.38
CA LEU A 155 -0.06 21.68 -12.16
C LEU A 155 -0.73 22.76 -11.31
N MET A 156 -1.11 22.45 -10.06
CA MET A 156 -1.64 23.45 -9.13
C MET A 156 -0.62 24.57 -8.91
N VAL A 157 0.63 24.23 -8.61
CA VAL A 157 1.66 25.24 -8.35
C VAL A 157 1.95 26.07 -9.61
N MET A 158 2.05 25.44 -10.79
CA MET A 158 2.25 26.15 -12.05
C MET A 158 1.09 27.10 -12.37
N THR A 159 -0.16 26.66 -12.19
CA THR A 159 -1.34 27.52 -12.46
C THR A 159 -1.42 28.71 -11.50
N LEU A 160 -1.07 28.53 -10.22
CA LEU A 160 -0.99 29.64 -9.26
C LEU A 160 0.11 30.63 -9.63
N ARG A 161 1.27 30.16 -10.11
CA ARG A 161 2.38 31.03 -10.55
C ARG A 161 1.99 31.88 -11.76
N ILE A 162 1.32 31.27 -12.74
CA ILE A 162 0.84 31.97 -13.94
C ILE A 162 -0.18 33.04 -13.56
N LYS A 163 -1.10 32.75 -12.64
CA LYS A 163 -2.06 33.74 -12.12
C LYS A 163 -1.39 34.92 -11.42
N ASP A 164 -0.25 34.69 -10.78
CA ASP A 164 0.58 35.74 -10.16
C ASP A 164 1.49 36.47 -11.16
N GLY A 165 1.40 36.19 -12.47
CA GLY A 165 2.27 36.76 -13.50
C GLY A 165 3.72 36.27 -13.45
N LYS A 166 3.99 35.18 -12.73
CA LYS A 166 5.33 34.59 -12.59
C LYS A 166 5.54 33.43 -13.57
N SER A 167 6.81 33.13 -13.85
CA SER A 167 7.17 31.95 -14.64
C SER A 167 6.70 30.65 -13.96
N PRO A 168 6.17 29.67 -14.70
CA PRO A 168 5.79 28.35 -14.17
C PRO A 168 6.92 27.63 -13.45
N PHE A 169 8.18 27.90 -13.80
CA PHE A 169 9.37 27.25 -13.25
C PHE A 169 10.02 28.01 -12.07
N TYR A 170 9.40 29.10 -11.61
CA TYR A 170 9.93 29.89 -10.50
C TYR A 170 9.88 29.09 -9.18
N PRO A 171 10.95 28.96 -8.38
CA PRO A 171 10.91 28.23 -7.10
C PRO A 171 9.88 28.84 -6.13
N ASP A 172 9.01 28.02 -5.55
CA ASP A 172 7.95 28.51 -4.64
C ASP A 172 7.57 27.44 -3.60
N ARG A 173 7.04 27.85 -2.45
CA ARG A 173 6.63 26.99 -1.33
C ARG A 173 5.13 26.71 -1.31
N ARG A 174 4.47 26.75 -2.47
CA ARG A 174 3.01 26.57 -2.58
C ARG A 174 2.57 25.13 -2.84
N HIS A 175 3.48 24.17 -2.78
CA HIS A 175 3.17 22.76 -2.90
C HIS A 175 2.19 22.31 -1.82
N ILE A 176 1.36 21.30 -2.11
CA ILE A 176 0.30 20.81 -1.22
C ILE A 176 0.88 20.44 0.14
N HIS A 177 2.06 19.82 0.19
CA HIS A 177 2.70 19.44 1.44
C HIS A 177 3.02 20.67 2.32
N HIS A 178 3.47 21.78 1.72
CA HIS A 178 3.66 23.04 2.45
C HIS A 178 2.34 23.67 2.87
N GLN A 179 1.32 23.67 2.00
CA GLN A 179 -0.01 24.16 2.38
C GLN A 179 -0.59 23.40 3.57
N LEU A 180 -0.41 22.09 3.64
CA LEU A 180 -0.82 21.26 4.77
C LEU A 180 -0.06 21.62 6.07
N LEU A 181 1.24 21.90 5.98
CA LEU A 181 2.03 22.38 7.11
C LEU A 181 1.58 23.79 7.56
N ASP A 182 1.29 24.68 6.61
CA ASP A 182 0.79 26.03 6.87
C ASP A 182 -0.61 26.01 7.52
N ILE A 183 -1.43 25.00 7.17
CA ILE A 183 -2.71 24.69 7.84
C ILE A 183 -2.49 24.27 9.33
N GLY A 184 -1.26 23.99 9.74
CA GLY A 184 -0.89 23.60 11.10
C GLY A 184 -0.91 22.08 11.32
N LEU A 185 -0.82 21.29 10.25
CA LEU A 185 -0.50 19.86 10.37
C LEU A 185 0.98 19.68 10.72
N LYS A 186 1.30 18.67 11.52
CA LYS A 186 2.68 18.25 11.75
C LYS A 186 3.22 17.51 10.52
N HIS A 187 4.54 17.42 10.38
CA HIS A 187 5.23 16.72 9.27
C HIS A 187 4.60 15.37 8.93
N TYR A 188 4.56 14.45 9.91
CA TYR A 188 3.98 13.12 9.73
C TYR A 188 2.48 13.14 9.36
N GLN A 189 1.72 14.16 9.81
CA GLN A 189 0.29 14.29 9.49
C GLN A 189 0.10 14.73 8.03
N ALA A 190 0.95 15.63 7.53
CA ALA A 190 0.92 16.04 6.14
C ALA A 190 1.24 14.86 5.21
N VAL A 191 2.31 14.10 5.52
CA VAL A 191 2.67 12.90 4.75
C VAL A 191 1.56 11.84 4.80
N ALA A 192 0.97 11.59 5.97
CA ALA A 192 -0.14 10.67 6.14
C ALA A 192 -1.36 11.04 5.27
N VAL A 193 -1.75 12.32 5.26
CA VAL A 193 -2.85 12.81 4.42
C VAL A 193 -2.53 12.61 2.93
N LEU A 194 -1.29 12.89 2.52
CA LEU A 194 -0.86 12.70 1.13
C LEU A 194 -0.84 11.22 0.72
N TYR A 195 -0.43 10.31 1.60
CA TYR A 195 -0.56 8.86 1.33
C TYR A 195 -2.02 8.44 1.19
N LEU A 196 -2.91 8.93 2.06
CA LEU A 196 -4.35 8.62 1.98
C LEU A 196 -4.97 9.15 0.68
N LEU A 197 -4.62 10.37 0.27
CA LEU A 197 -5.08 10.94 -1.00
C LEU A 197 -4.53 10.13 -2.18
N ASN A 198 -3.24 9.80 -2.18
CA ASN A 198 -2.64 8.98 -3.24
C ASN A 198 -3.30 7.60 -3.32
N PHE A 199 -3.55 6.97 -2.17
CA PHE A 199 -4.25 5.69 -2.11
C PHE A 199 -5.70 5.78 -2.61
N ALA A 200 -6.45 6.80 -2.22
CA ALA A 200 -7.81 7.03 -2.70
C ALA A 200 -7.85 7.26 -4.23
N LEU A 201 -6.83 7.94 -4.77
CA LEU A 201 -6.68 8.10 -6.21
C LEU A 201 -6.42 6.76 -6.90
N LEU A 202 -5.57 5.90 -6.34
CA LEU A 202 -5.31 4.56 -6.86
C LEU A 202 -6.52 3.62 -6.72
N LEU A 203 -7.36 3.77 -5.69
CA LEU A 203 -8.65 3.07 -5.62
C LEU A 203 -9.60 3.52 -6.72
N THR A 204 -9.58 4.81 -7.07
CA THR A 204 -10.34 5.34 -8.20
C THR A 204 -9.80 4.78 -9.52
N ALA A 205 -8.47 4.70 -9.66
CA ALA A 205 -7.81 4.05 -10.79
C ALA A 205 -8.23 2.58 -10.91
N TYR A 206 -8.24 1.85 -9.79
CA TYR A 206 -8.72 0.47 -9.75
C TYR A 206 -10.16 0.36 -10.25
N ALA A 207 -11.08 1.19 -9.73
CA ALA A 207 -12.49 1.15 -10.10
C ALA A 207 -12.72 1.48 -11.58
N CYS A 208 -11.99 2.46 -12.13
CA CYS A 208 -12.17 2.93 -13.50
C CYS A 208 -11.28 2.21 -14.53
N ARG A 209 -10.51 1.18 -14.15
CA ARG A 209 -9.46 0.58 -15.00
C ARG A 209 -9.95 0.06 -16.35
N PHE A 210 -11.20 -0.39 -16.43
CA PHE A 210 -11.84 -0.92 -17.65
C PHE A 210 -12.84 0.06 -18.29
N GLU A 211 -12.94 1.27 -17.74
CA GLU A 211 -13.81 2.31 -18.26
C GLU A 211 -13.16 3.04 -19.44
N SER A 212 -13.97 3.81 -20.17
CA SER A 212 -13.46 4.67 -21.24
C SER A 212 -12.43 5.69 -20.71
N ASP A 213 -11.45 6.06 -21.54
CA ASP A 213 -10.44 7.05 -21.20
C ASP A 213 -11.04 8.39 -20.75
N ALA A 214 -12.14 8.81 -21.38
CA ALA A 214 -12.88 10.01 -21.01
C ALA A 214 -13.43 9.95 -19.58
N MET A 215 -13.98 8.80 -19.17
CA MET A 215 -14.46 8.59 -17.80
C MET A 215 -13.31 8.61 -16.80
N VAL A 216 -12.21 7.91 -17.11
CA VAL A 216 -11.00 7.86 -16.26
C VAL A 216 -10.45 9.28 -16.01
N LEU A 217 -10.35 10.09 -17.07
CA LEU A 217 -9.92 11.48 -16.97
C LEU A 217 -10.92 12.37 -16.24
N ALA A 218 -12.23 12.17 -16.44
CA ALA A 218 -13.27 12.89 -15.71
C ALA A 218 -13.19 12.61 -14.21
N CYS A 219 -12.98 11.35 -13.82
CA CYS A 219 -12.75 10.94 -12.44
C CYS A 219 -11.48 11.59 -11.86
N TYR A 220 -10.38 11.64 -12.63
CA TYR A 220 -9.16 12.34 -12.21
C TYR A 220 -9.39 13.84 -11.99
N LEU A 221 -10.09 14.51 -12.91
CA LEU A 221 -10.41 15.93 -12.78
C LEU A 221 -11.32 16.20 -11.58
N PHE A 222 -12.31 15.35 -11.34
CA PHE A 222 -13.19 15.44 -10.17
C PHE A 222 -12.42 15.24 -8.86
N PHE A 223 -11.57 14.23 -8.78
CA PHE A 223 -10.69 14.00 -7.63
C PHE A 223 -9.75 15.19 -7.39
N SER A 224 -9.17 15.72 -8.47
CA SER A 224 -8.26 16.86 -8.43
C SER A 224 -8.96 18.11 -7.90
N LEU A 225 -10.13 18.44 -8.47
CA LEU A 225 -10.90 19.61 -8.08
C LEU A 225 -11.39 19.49 -6.63
N SER A 226 -11.93 18.34 -6.23
CA SER A 226 -12.39 18.11 -4.86
C SER A 226 -11.25 18.23 -3.84
N THR A 227 -10.09 17.66 -4.14
CA THR A 227 -8.89 17.77 -3.27
C THR A 227 -8.45 19.23 -3.11
N LEU A 228 -8.36 19.98 -4.21
CA LEU A 228 -7.99 21.40 -4.17
C LEU A 228 -9.04 22.25 -3.44
N LEU A 229 -10.33 22.00 -3.64
CA LEU A 229 -11.42 22.68 -2.93
C LEU A 229 -11.34 22.44 -1.43
N VAL A 230 -11.09 21.19 -1.00
CA VAL A 230 -10.94 20.86 0.43
C VAL A 230 -9.73 21.57 1.03
N ILE A 231 -8.57 21.53 0.38
CA ILE A 231 -7.36 22.19 0.90
C ILE A 231 -7.54 23.72 0.97
N THR A 232 -8.14 24.32 -0.06
CA THR A 232 -8.41 25.77 -0.07
C THR A 232 -9.48 26.17 0.94
N ALA A 233 -10.51 25.36 1.16
CA ALA A 233 -11.50 25.60 2.21
C ALA A 233 -10.87 25.49 3.61
N LEU A 234 -10.03 24.48 3.84
CA LEU A 234 -9.32 24.29 5.11
C LEU A 234 -8.36 25.45 5.41
N SER A 235 -7.60 25.90 4.41
CA SER A 235 -6.68 27.04 4.57
C SER A 235 -7.40 28.37 4.83
N LYS A 236 -8.61 28.57 4.29
CA LYS A 236 -9.43 29.77 4.55
C LYS A 236 -10.21 29.72 5.86
N SER A 237 -10.48 28.53 6.39
CA SER A 237 -11.30 28.37 7.59
C SER A 237 -10.58 28.88 8.85
N ASN A 238 -11.31 29.58 9.74
CA ASN A 238 -10.81 30.05 11.05
C ASN A 238 -10.49 28.91 12.04
N LEU A 239 -10.54 27.64 11.62
CA LEU A 239 -10.03 26.49 12.39
C LEU A 239 -8.56 26.69 12.83
N LEU A 240 -7.83 27.55 12.10
CA LEU A 240 -6.46 27.98 12.35
C LEU A 240 -6.26 28.81 13.63
N GLN A 241 -7.16 29.75 13.95
CA GLN A 241 -7.04 30.56 15.16
C GLN A 241 -7.36 29.74 16.42
N HIS A 242 -8.34 28.82 16.31
CA HIS A 242 -8.76 27.99 17.43
C HIS A 242 -7.72 26.91 17.81
N ARG A 243 -6.96 26.36 16.85
CA ARG A 243 -5.89 25.39 17.17
C ARG A 243 -4.64 26.03 17.76
N ARG A 244 -4.26 27.26 17.36
CA ARG A 244 -3.13 27.97 17.97
C ARG A 244 -3.44 28.41 19.40
N SER A 245 -4.69 28.79 19.72
CA SER A 245 -5.09 29.11 21.10
C SER A 245 -5.23 27.85 22.00
N LEU A 246 -5.69 26.73 21.44
CA LEU A 246 -5.81 25.46 22.15
C LEU A 246 -4.48 24.78 22.50
N HIS A 247 -3.34 25.24 21.97
CA HIS A 247 -2.04 24.74 22.41
C HIS A 247 -1.69 25.15 23.86
N SER A 248 -2.46 26.09 24.45
CA SER A 248 -2.39 26.46 25.88
C SER A 248 -3.33 25.65 26.78
N GLU A 249 -4.33 24.95 26.24
CA GLU A 249 -5.21 24.04 26.99
C GLU A 249 -4.92 22.58 26.60
N ARG A 250 -3.90 22.01 27.25
CA ARG A 250 -3.66 20.55 27.25
C ARG A 250 -4.98 19.80 27.52
N ASP A 251 -5.22 18.74 26.73
CA ASP A 251 -6.06 17.59 27.05
C ASP A 251 -7.59 17.60 26.88
N ARG A 252 -8.22 18.54 26.17
CA ARG A 252 -9.67 18.39 25.86
C ARG A 252 -10.00 17.60 24.58
N ARG A 253 -9.09 17.48 23.61
CA ARG A 253 -9.36 16.84 22.30
C ARG A 253 -9.49 15.32 22.33
N ASN A 254 -9.29 14.67 23.48
CA ASN A 254 -9.30 13.22 23.59
C ASN A 254 -10.59 12.64 24.19
N ASN A 255 -11.73 13.34 24.22
CA ASN A 255 -12.96 12.74 24.78
C ASN A 255 -13.56 11.62 23.92
N PHE A 256 -13.49 11.70 22.59
CA PHE A 256 -13.92 10.60 21.69
C PHE A 256 -12.96 9.40 21.76
N LEU A 257 -11.65 9.68 21.76
CA LEU A 257 -10.60 8.66 21.91
C LEU A 257 -10.53 8.09 23.34
N ARG A 258 -10.96 8.84 24.37
CA ARG A 258 -11.19 8.35 25.74
C ARG A 258 -12.41 7.44 25.83
N LYS A 259 -13.48 7.68 25.05
CA LYS A 259 -14.58 6.71 24.89
C LYS A 259 -14.12 5.44 24.16
N ALA A 260 -13.16 5.55 23.24
CA ALA A 260 -12.51 4.43 22.58
C ALA A 260 -11.37 3.77 23.42
N SER A 261 -11.26 4.09 24.73
CA SER A 261 -10.29 3.45 25.63
C SER A 261 -10.45 1.93 25.68
N TRP A 262 -11.65 1.41 25.40
CA TRP A 262 -11.88 -0.02 25.26
C TRP A 262 -10.94 -0.63 24.22
N MET A 263 -10.81 0.01 23.05
CA MET A 263 -9.96 -0.50 21.95
C MET A 263 -8.47 -0.36 22.26
N TYR A 264 -8.08 0.57 23.14
CA TYR A 264 -6.72 0.66 23.65
C TYR A 264 -6.35 -0.57 24.50
N HIS A 265 -7.24 -0.95 25.42
CA HIS A 265 -6.99 -2.05 26.36
C HIS A 265 -7.24 -3.42 25.71
N HIS A 266 -8.26 -3.51 24.86
CA HIS A 266 -8.73 -4.78 24.29
C HIS A 266 -8.27 -4.99 22.84
N GLY A 267 -7.79 -3.97 22.13
CA GLY A 267 -7.39 -4.07 20.72
C GLY A 267 -6.38 -5.21 20.46
N PRO A 268 -5.27 -5.30 21.21
CA PRO A 268 -4.33 -6.41 21.06
C PRO A 268 -4.96 -7.78 21.35
N THR A 269 -5.83 -7.88 22.36
CA THR A 269 -6.56 -9.11 22.70
C THR A 269 -7.53 -9.51 21.59
N VAL A 270 -8.28 -8.55 21.04
CA VAL A 270 -9.18 -8.77 19.89
C VAL A 270 -8.38 -9.24 18.69
N LEU A 271 -7.21 -8.64 18.42
CA LEU A 271 -6.33 -9.10 17.35
C LEU A 271 -5.82 -10.53 17.56
N GLN A 272 -5.52 -10.94 18.80
CA GLN A 272 -5.16 -12.33 19.10
C GLN A 272 -6.28 -13.31 18.73
N TYR A 273 -7.52 -12.99 19.10
CA TYR A 273 -8.69 -13.79 18.73
C TYR A 273 -8.90 -13.80 17.22
N MET A 274 -8.81 -12.64 16.58
CA MET A 274 -9.01 -12.52 15.15
C MET A 274 -7.98 -13.34 14.37
N LEU A 275 -6.70 -13.16 14.65
CA LEU A 275 -5.65 -13.94 13.99
C LEU A 275 -5.88 -15.45 14.16
N GLY A 276 -6.23 -15.89 15.37
CA GLY A 276 -6.54 -17.28 15.67
C GLY A 276 -7.76 -17.83 14.93
N ILE A 277 -8.86 -17.07 14.89
CA ILE A 277 -10.07 -17.43 14.13
C ILE A 277 -9.75 -17.54 12.64
N THR A 278 -8.93 -16.65 12.10
CA THR A 278 -8.53 -16.68 10.68
C THR A 278 -7.80 -17.98 10.35
N TRP A 279 -6.87 -18.43 11.23
CA TRP A 279 -6.20 -19.71 11.04
C TRP A 279 -7.17 -20.89 11.09
N LEU A 280 -8.11 -20.90 12.04
CA LEU A 280 -9.06 -22.00 12.16
C LEU A 280 -10.04 -22.06 10.99
N MET A 281 -10.47 -20.91 10.46
CA MET A 281 -11.35 -20.85 9.29
C MET A 281 -10.72 -21.49 8.06
N LEU A 282 -9.41 -21.33 7.87
CA LEU A 282 -8.66 -22.01 6.81
C LEU A 282 -8.62 -23.54 6.98
N LEU A 283 -8.99 -24.06 8.16
CA LEU A 283 -8.92 -25.48 8.48
C LEU A 283 -10.29 -26.16 8.67
N VAL A 284 -11.41 -25.43 8.53
CA VAL A 284 -12.75 -25.98 8.77
C VAL A 284 -13.01 -27.19 7.88
N SER A 285 -12.71 -27.07 6.59
CA SER A 285 -13.02 -28.11 5.62
C SER A 285 -11.81 -28.89 5.11
N ILE A 286 -10.68 -28.86 5.82
CA ILE A 286 -9.51 -29.66 5.40
C ILE A 286 -9.79 -31.16 5.35
N GLY A 287 -9.45 -31.80 4.23
CA GLY A 287 -9.46 -33.25 4.06
C GLY A 287 -8.18 -33.89 4.62
N PRO A 288 -7.95 -35.18 4.32
CA PRO A 288 -6.75 -35.89 4.74
C PRO A 288 -5.48 -35.15 4.30
N GLN A 289 -4.53 -35.01 5.21
CA GLN A 289 -3.27 -34.30 4.99
C GLN A 289 -2.10 -35.26 4.78
N GLU A 290 -1.03 -34.78 4.14
CA GLU A 290 0.22 -35.54 4.02
C GLU A 290 0.78 -35.92 5.39
N PHE A 291 1.25 -37.16 5.51
CA PHE A 291 1.80 -37.70 6.76
C PHE A 291 2.92 -36.80 7.33
N TYR A 292 3.82 -36.30 6.48
CA TYR A 292 4.91 -35.42 6.89
C TYR A 292 4.42 -34.10 7.47
N LEU A 293 3.38 -33.49 6.88
CA LEU A 293 2.80 -32.23 7.35
C LEU A 293 2.17 -32.40 8.73
N GLY A 294 1.48 -33.52 8.93
CA GLY A 294 0.88 -33.85 10.22
C GLY A 294 1.92 -34.17 11.30
N ALA A 295 2.98 -34.91 10.96
CA ALA A 295 4.08 -35.18 11.89
C ALA A 295 4.78 -33.90 12.37
N ILE A 296 5.08 -32.98 11.44
CA ILE A 296 5.65 -31.66 11.77
C ILE A 296 4.70 -30.86 12.67
N SER A 297 3.39 -30.88 12.36
CA SER A 297 2.38 -30.16 13.14
C SER A 297 2.24 -30.73 14.56
N LEU A 298 2.20 -32.06 14.73
CA LEU A 298 2.16 -32.69 16.06
C LEU A 298 3.43 -32.40 16.87
N PHE A 299 4.60 -32.40 16.23
CA PHE A 299 5.85 -32.00 16.88
C PHE A 299 5.80 -30.54 17.35
N ALA A 300 5.30 -29.63 16.51
CA ALA A 300 5.11 -28.23 16.89
C ALA A 300 4.09 -28.06 18.03
N ALA A 301 3.00 -28.83 18.03
CA ALA A 301 2.02 -28.86 19.12
C ALA A 301 2.65 -29.32 20.44
N ALA A 302 3.43 -30.40 20.43
CA ALA A 302 4.16 -30.88 21.60
C ALA A 302 5.14 -29.82 22.14
N LEU A 303 5.88 -29.15 21.26
CA LEU A 303 6.76 -28.05 21.64
C LEU A 303 5.99 -26.91 22.32
N ILE A 304 4.82 -26.50 21.79
CA ILE A 304 3.99 -25.48 22.44
C ILE A 304 3.56 -25.93 23.83
N ILE A 305 3.10 -27.18 24.00
CA ILE A 305 2.62 -27.69 25.30
C ILE A 305 3.75 -27.65 26.34
N ILE A 306 4.94 -28.12 25.97
CA ILE A 306 6.12 -28.13 26.85
C ILE A 306 6.50 -26.70 27.25
N THR A 307 6.44 -25.77 26.30
CA THR A 307 6.86 -24.39 26.50
C THR A 307 5.77 -23.48 27.05
N TYR A 308 4.53 -23.96 27.16
CA TYR A 308 3.38 -23.18 27.61
C TYR A 308 3.53 -22.63 29.03
N GLN A 309 4.30 -23.35 29.87
CA GLN A 309 4.54 -22.99 31.28
C GLN A 309 5.71 -22.01 31.46
N TYR A 310 6.53 -21.78 30.44
CA TYR A 310 7.65 -20.87 30.52
C TYR A 310 7.19 -19.43 30.26
N PRO A 311 7.63 -18.45 31.08
CA PRO A 311 7.29 -17.05 30.85
C PRO A 311 7.78 -16.60 29.48
N ASP A 312 7.01 -15.71 28.83
CA ASP A 312 7.24 -15.16 27.48
C ASP A 312 8.51 -14.28 27.34
N GLU A 313 9.50 -14.46 28.23
CA GLU A 313 10.77 -13.72 28.24
C GLU A 313 11.54 -13.87 26.91
N TYR A 314 11.35 -14.98 26.20
CA TYR A 314 11.93 -15.23 24.88
C TYR A 314 10.92 -15.01 23.75
N ARG A 315 10.78 -13.75 23.31
CA ARG A 315 9.89 -13.36 22.18
C ARG A 315 10.14 -14.14 20.89
N LEU A 316 11.36 -14.64 20.68
CA LEU A 316 11.74 -15.42 19.51
C LEU A 316 10.91 -16.70 19.38
N PHE A 317 10.61 -17.36 20.50
CA PHE A 317 9.84 -18.61 20.49
C PHE A 317 8.38 -18.37 20.10
N SER A 318 7.75 -17.33 20.66
CA SER A 318 6.40 -16.90 20.26
C SER A 318 6.36 -16.49 18.77
N ARG A 319 7.42 -15.86 18.25
CA ARG A 319 7.53 -15.53 16.83
C ARG A 319 7.55 -16.78 15.95
N VAL A 320 8.36 -17.78 16.28
CA VAL A 320 8.39 -19.06 15.54
C VAL A 320 7.01 -19.71 15.54
N ILE A 321 6.34 -19.81 16.70
CA ILE A 321 5.00 -20.42 16.77
C ILE A 321 3.98 -19.71 15.88
N LEU A 322 3.81 -18.40 16.06
CA LEU A 322 2.77 -17.65 15.35
C LEU A 322 3.04 -17.60 13.84
N TYR A 323 4.32 -17.54 13.44
CA TYR A 323 4.71 -17.56 12.03
C TYR A 323 4.46 -18.93 11.40
N SER A 324 4.87 -20.00 12.08
CA SER A 324 4.62 -21.37 11.63
C SER A 324 3.11 -21.67 11.55
N ALA A 325 2.31 -21.22 12.52
CA ALA A 325 0.85 -21.38 12.48
C ALA A 325 0.24 -20.69 11.25
N SER A 326 0.67 -19.45 10.96
CA SER A 326 0.20 -18.69 9.79
C SER A 326 0.57 -19.34 8.46
N ILE A 327 1.80 -19.82 8.33
CA ILE A 327 2.29 -20.46 7.10
C ILE A 327 1.59 -21.82 6.91
N LEU A 328 1.54 -22.65 7.95
CA LEU A 328 0.97 -23.98 7.88
C LEU A 328 -0.55 -23.95 7.67
N SER A 329 -1.28 -23.01 8.28
CA SER A 329 -2.72 -22.88 8.05
C SER A 329 -3.05 -22.55 6.59
N ILE A 330 -2.26 -21.66 5.98
CA ILE A 330 -2.44 -21.31 4.57
C ILE A 330 -2.01 -22.45 3.66
N PHE A 331 -0.87 -23.09 3.95
CA PHE A 331 -0.40 -24.23 3.18
C PHE A 331 -1.42 -25.37 3.19
N ALA A 332 -1.96 -25.75 4.35
CA ALA A 332 -2.96 -26.82 4.45
C ALA A 332 -4.24 -26.49 3.67
N GLY A 333 -4.75 -25.26 3.78
CA GLY A 333 -5.94 -24.83 3.03
C GLY A 333 -5.71 -24.77 1.51
N VAL A 334 -4.56 -24.24 1.08
CA VAL A 334 -4.19 -24.12 -0.36
C VAL A 334 -3.86 -25.47 -0.98
N TYR A 335 -3.12 -26.33 -0.27
CA TYR A 335 -2.77 -27.69 -0.72
C TYR A 335 -4.02 -28.53 -0.98
N GLN A 336 -5.01 -28.44 -0.10
CA GLN A 336 -6.27 -29.14 -0.30
C GLN A 336 -7.03 -28.66 -1.53
N ALA A 337 -7.11 -27.34 -1.74
CA ALA A 337 -7.75 -26.76 -2.92
C ALA A 337 -7.10 -27.26 -4.23
N MET A 338 -5.78 -27.47 -4.24
CA MET A 338 -5.05 -28.01 -5.38
C MET A 338 -5.28 -29.52 -5.61
N THR A 339 -5.37 -30.31 -4.53
CA THR A 339 -5.27 -31.78 -4.62
C THR A 339 -6.63 -32.46 -4.79
N LEU A 340 -7.71 -31.89 -4.24
CA LEU A 340 -9.02 -32.55 -4.16
C LEU A 340 -10.06 -31.99 -5.14
N SER A 341 -9.77 -30.95 -5.92
CA SER A 341 -10.71 -30.31 -6.88
C SER A 341 -12.08 -29.96 -6.26
N VAL A 342 -12.13 -29.79 -4.93
CA VAL A 342 -13.34 -29.38 -4.21
C VAL A 342 -13.56 -27.90 -4.48
N ASN A 343 -14.81 -27.52 -4.72
CA ASN A 343 -15.17 -26.13 -4.99
C ASN A 343 -15.11 -25.30 -3.69
N VAL A 344 -13.91 -24.86 -3.30
CA VAL A 344 -13.64 -24.14 -2.02
C VAL A 344 -14.07 -22.65 -2.08
N GLY A 345 -14.76 -22.21 -3.14
CA GLY A 345 -15.04 -20.79 -3.40
C GLY A 345 -15.76 -20.07 -2.24
N PHE A 346 -16.70 -20.73 -1.55
CA PHE A 346 -17.45 -20.09 -0.48
C PHE A 346 -16.63 -19.84 0.79
N GLU A 347 -15.72 -20.75 1.16
CA GLU A 347 -14.92 -20.63 2.39
C GLU A 347 -13.78 -19.62 2.22
N ILE A 348 -13.22 -19.54 1.01
CA ILE A 348 -12.16 -18.59 0.69
C ILE A 348 -12.66 -17.15 0.85
N LEU A 349 -13.89 -16.85 0.42
CA LEU A 349 -14.50 -15.51 0.58
C LEU A 349 -14.62 -15.08 2.04
N TRP A 350 -14.98 -15.99 2.94
CA TRP A 350 -15.06 -15.69 4.37
C TRP A 350 -13.70 -15.43 5.01
N VAL A 351 -12.67 -16.19 4.60
CA VAL A 351 -11.29 -15.96 5.04
C VAL A 351 -10.82 -14.58 4.60
N ASP A 352 -11.05 -14.21 3.35
CA ASP A 352 -10.62 -12.91 2.82
C ASP A 352 -11.38 -11.74 3.46
N PHE A 353 -12.68 -11.90 3.70
CA PHE A 353 -13.46 -10.93 4.47
C PHE A 353 -12.91 -10.77 5.89
N PHE A 354 -12.54 -11.86 6.55
CA PHE A 354 -12.00 -11.82 7.91
C PHE A 354 -10.60 -11.18 7.94
N LEU A 355 -9.75 -11.45 6.95
CA LEU A 355 -8.45 -10.79 6.77
C LEU A 355 -8.61 -9.28 6.57
N LEU A 356 -9.64 -8.84 5.83
CA LEU A 356 -9.94 -7.42 5.69
C LEU A 356 -10.29 -6.77 7.04
N ILE A 357 -11.13 -7.42 7.84
CA ILE A 357 -11.45 -6.93 9.20
C ILE A 357 -10.18 -6.93 10.06
N LEU A 358 -9.33 -7.96 9.96
CA LEU A 358 -8.07 -8.04 10.71
C LEU A 358 -7.16 -6.86 10.39
N ILE A 359 -7.03 -6.48 9.11
CA ILE A 359 -6.24 -5.30 8.68
C ILE A 359 -6.83 -4.00 9.25
N VAL A 360 -8.15 -3.82 9.15
CA VAL A 360 -8.83 -2.63 9.68
C VAL A 360 -8.60 -2.52 11.18
N MET A 361 -8.78 -3.62 11.91
CA MET A 361 -8.54 -3.69 13.36
C MET A 361 -7.07 -3.47 13.72
N LEU A 362 -6.15 -3.95 12.90
CA LEU A 362 -4.72 -3.75 13.08
C LEU A 362 -4.38 -2.26 12.90
N GLY A 363 -4.91 -1.62 11.87
CA GLY A 363 -4.73 -0.18 11.66
C GLY A 363 -5.33 0.68 12.76
N LEU A 364 -6.52 0.31 13.24
CA LEU A 364 -7.15 0.95 14.38
C LEU A 364 -6.35 0.74 15.67
N SER A 365 -5.85 -0.47 15.92
CA SER A 365 -5.05 -0.78 17.11
C SER A 365 -3.72 -0.03 17.11
N ILE A 366 -2.98 -0.01 15.98
CA ILE A 366 -1.77 0.81 15.82
C ILE A 366 -2.06 2.27 16.16
N ARG A 367 -3.15 2.82 15.62
CA ARG A 367 -3.54 4.22 15.81
C ARG A 367 -3.89 4.56 17.26
N MET A 368 -4.60 3.67 17.96
CA MET A 368 -5.13 3.97 19.29
C MET A 368 -4.13 3.74 20.43
N THR A 369 -3.17 2.84 20.22
CA THR A 369 -2.36 2.30 21.32
C THR A 369 -1.12 3.13 21.68
N ARG A 370 -0.77 4.18 20.93
CA ARG A 370 0.36 5.09 21.29
C ARG A 370 -0.09 6.30 22.12
N ARG A 371 -0.01 6.16 23.45
CA ARG A 371 0.24 7.24 24.43
C ARG A 371 1.48 6.73 25.18
N GLU A 372 2.68 7.31 25.14
CA GLU A 372 3.02 8.67 25.55
C GLU A 372 4.35 9.19 24.95
N LEU A 373 5.04 8.47 24.05
CA LEU A 373 6.41 8.83 23.66
C LEU A 373 6.75 8.72 22.16
N PHE A 374 5.79 8.49 21.27
CA PHE A 374 6.09 8.42 19.83
C PHE A 374 5.00 8.99 18.92
N HIS A 375 5.46 9.77 17.95
CA HIS A 375 4.72 10.28 16.80
C HIS A 375 4.19 9.11 15.94
N LEU A 376 3.08 9.31 15.22
CA LEU A 376 2.64 8.39 14.16
C LEU A 376 3.77 8.30 13.13
N ASP A 377 4.31 7.11 12.90
CA ASP A 377 5.35 6.92 11.91
C ASP A 377 4.70 6.74 10.53
N THR A 378 5.19 7.44 9.52
CA THR A 378 4.53 7.46 8.20
C THR A 378 4.61 6.09 7.52
N GLN A 379 5.60 5.28 7.90
CA GLN A 379 5.76 3.90 7.47
C GLN A 379 4.60 2.99 7.92
N ASP A 380 4.09 3.14 9.14
CA ASP A 380 2.98 2.30 9.66
C ASP A 380 1.72 2.48 8.80
N ILE A 381 1.43 3.72 8.42
CA ILE A 381 0.29 4.05 7.54
C ILE A 381 0.49 3.45 6.16
N LEU A 382 1.70 3.57 5.61
CA LEU A 382 2.04 3.01 4.31
C LEU A 382 1.87 1.49 4.28
N VAL A 383 2.34 0.78 5.31
CA VAL A 383 2.15 -0.67 5.44
C VAL A 383 0.68 -1.02 5.49
N LEU A 384 -0.12 -0.31 6.29
CA LEU A 384 -1.57 -0.53 6.36
C LEU A 384 -2.27 -0.34 5.01
N LEU A 385 -1.88 0.68 4.25
CA LEU A 385 -2.42 0.93 2.91
C LEU A 385 -2.05 -0.17 1.94
N VAL A 386 -0.79 -0.62 1.93
CA VAL A 386 -0.33 -1.73 1.09
C VAL A 386 -1.05 -3.03 1.44
N LEU A 387 -1.20 -3.35 2.73
CA LEU A 387 -1.93 -4.54 3.17
C LEU A 387 -3.41 -4.46 2.79
N LEU A 388 -4.05 -3.31 2.97
CA LEU A 388 -5.43 -3.08 2.57
C LEU A 388 -5.60 -3.27 1.05
N ALA A 389 -4.67 -2.73 0.25
CA ALA A 389 -4.65 -2.92 -1.19
C ALA A 389 -4.55 -4.41 -1.55
N ALA A 390 -3.57 -5.10 -0.95
CA ALA A 390 -3.29 -6.49 -1.24
C ALA A 390 -4.50 -7.38 -0.90
N SER A 391 -5.19 -7.15 0.22
CA SER A 391 -6.41 -7.88 0.54
C SER A 391 -7.56 -7.57 -0.40
N PHE A 392 -7.75 -6.31 -0.81
CA PHE A 392 -8.79 -5.98 -1.78
C PHE A 392 -8.52 -6.63 -3.14
N LEU A 393 -7.24 -6.71 -3.53
CA LEU A 393 -6.83 -7.47 -4.70
C LEU A 393 -7.15 -8.95 -4.55
N VAL A 394 -6.78 -9.61 -3.46
CA VAL A 394 -7.11 -11.04 -3.26
C VAL A 394 -8.61 -11.31 -3.29
N VAL A 395 -9.43 -10.47 -2.64
CA VAL A 395 -10.91 -10.61 -2.65
C VAL A 395 -11.47 -10.48 -4.07
N SER A 396 -10.91 -9.57 -4.87
CA SER A 396 -11.41 -9.29 -6.21
C SER A 396 -10.77 -10.17 -7.30
N PHE A 397 -9.67 -10.85 -6.98
CA PHE A 397 -8.97 -11.75 -7.89
C PHE A 397 -9.40 -13.18 -7.64
N ASP A 398 -10.27 -13.65 -8.53
CA ASP A 398 -10.21 -15.03 -8.99
C ASP A 398 -8.95 -15.21 -9.85
N SER A 399 -7.77 -14.92 -9.28
CA SER A 399 -6.51 -15.23 -9.96
C SER A 399 -6.33 -16.73 -9.91
N ASP A 400 -6.22 -17.37 -11.07
CA ASP A 400 -5.81 -18.77 -11.21
C ASP A 400 -4.49 -19.08 -10.46
N SER A 401 -3.71 -18.04 -10.13
CA SER A 401 -2.48 -18.16 -9.33
C SER A 401 -2.76 -18.25 -7.82
N LEU A 402 -2.98 -19.48 -7.35
CA LEU A 402 -3.06 -19.82 -5.92
C LEU A 402 -1.88 -19.29 -5.08
N LEU A 403 -0.69 -19.19 -5.67
CA LEU A 403 0.53 -18.82 -4.95
C LEU A 403 0.58 -17.33 -4.57
N ILE A 404 0.10 -16.44 -5.44
CA ILE A 404 0.03 -15.00 -5.16
C ILE A 404 -0.97 -14.73 -4.03
N ASN A 405 -2.15 -15.35 -4.13
CA ASN A 405 -3.18 -15.24 -3.09
C ASN A 405 -2.67 -15.76 -1.74
N ALA A 406 -1.96 -16.89 -1.72
CA ALA A 406 -1.34 -17.42 -0.52
C ALA A 406 -0.31 -16.44 0.09
N ALA A 407 0.59 -15.88 -0.74
CA ALA A 407 1.65 -14.99 -0.29
C ALA A 407 1.10 -13.70 0.36
N VAL A 408 0.03 -13.12 -0.20
CA VAL A 408 -0.63 -11.94 0.38
C VAL A 408 -1.25 -12.28 1.73
N ARG A 409 -2.03 -13.38 1.83
CA ARG A 409 -2.66 -13.81 3.08
C ARG A 409 -1.63 -14.06 4.18
N VAL A 410 -0.52 -14.76 3.85
CA VAL A 410 0.59 -15.00 4.77
C VAL A 410 1.18 -13.68 5.26
N SER A 411 1.43 -12.73 4.35
CA SER A 411 2.04 -11.44 4.70
C SER A 411 1.19 -10.65 5.72
N VAL A 412 -0.13 -10.63 5.55
CA VAL A 412 -1.08 -10.01 6.49
C VAL A 412 -1.02 -10.68 7.86
N MET A 413 -1.06 -12.02 7.88
CA MET A 413 -1.01 -12.79 9.13
C MET A 413 0.31 -12.63 9.87
N LEU A 414 1.44 -12.65 9.17
CA LEU A 414 2.77 -12.44 9.75
C LEU A 414 2.88 -11.04 10.35
N TYR A 415 2.35 -10.01 9.67
CA TYR A 415 2.35 -8.65 10.21
C TYR A 415 1.47 -8.52 11.46
N ALA A 416 0.29 -9.16 11.46
CA ALA A 416 -0.57 -9.23 12.64
C ALA A 416 0.10 -9.95 13.80
N ALA A 417 0.78 -11.08 13.55
CA ALA A 417 1.55 -11.80 14.54
C ALA A 417 2.66 -10.92 15.13
N GLU A 418 3.44 -10.25 14.29
CA GLU A 418 4.54 -9.38 14.74
C GLU A 418 4.03 -8.19 15.57
N PHE A 419 2.89 -7.61 15.19
CA PHE A 419 2.24 -6.56 15.99
C PHE A 419 1.83 -7.09 17.38
N ILE A 420 1.21 -8.28 17.44
CA ILE A 420 0.79 -8.91 18.70
C ILE A 420 1.99 -9.20 19.60
N ILE A 421 3.05 -9.82 19.06
CA ILE A 421 4.25 -10.20 19.83
C ILE A 421 4.94 -8.98 20.43
N ASN A 422 5.00 -7.88 19.68
CA ASN A 422 5.66 -6.68 20.16
C ASN A 422 4.84 -5.91 21.18
N ARG A 423 3.51 -6.10 21.21
CA ARG A 423 2.61 -5.28 22.02
C ARG A 423 2.00 -5.99 23.23
N CYS A 424 1.78 -7.29 23.16
CA CYS A 424 1.23 -8.06 24.26
C CYS A 424 2.36 -8.51 25.18
N GLU A 425 2.19 -8.33 26.49
CA GLU A 425 3.10 -8.94 27.48
C GLU A 425 3.01 -10.47 27.47
N LYS A 426 1.80 -11.00 27.19
CA LYS A 426 1.52 -12.43 27.12
C LYS A 426 0.72 -12.74 25.86
N VAL A 427 1.15 -13.76 25.12
CA VAL A 427 0.57 -14.15 23.82
C VAL A 427 -0.26 -15.44 23.95
N VAL A 428 -0.89 -15.63 25.11
CA VAL A 428 -1.54 -16.88 25.53
C VAL A 428 -2.66 -17.30 24.58
N ILE A 429 -3.49 -16.34 24.13
CA ILE A 429 -4.64 -16.62 23.27
C ILE A 429 -4.15 -17.08 21.90
N SER A 430 -3.21 -16.36 21.27
CA SER A 430 -2.68 -16.79 19.97
C SER A 430 -1.88 -18.09 20.06
N LYS A 431 -1.16 -18.37 21.15
CA LYS A 431 -0.52 -19.68 21.35
C LYS A 431 -1.54 -20.82 21.45
N PHE A 432 -2.66 -20.59 22.14
CA PHE A 432 -3.75 -21.57 22.21
C PHE A 432 -4.35 -21.85 20.82
N PHE A 433 -4.64 -20.81 20.03
CA PHE A 433 -5.12 -21.00 18.65
C PHE A 433 -4.09 -21.70 17.76
N ALA A 434 -2.80 -21.35 17.87
CA ALA A 434 -1.72 -22.02 17.15
C ALA A 434 -1.62 -23.52 17.51
N LEU A 435 -1.80 -23.86 18.80
CA LEU A 435 -1.88 -25.25 19.24
C LEU A 435 -3.05 -25.99 18.58
N CYS A 436 -4.24 -25.37 18.57
CA CYS A 436 -5.41 -25.94 17.90
C CYS A 436 -5.15 -26.17 16.40
N VAL A 437 -4.54 -25.21 15.70
CA VAL A 437 -4.14 -25.32 14.28
C VAL A 437 -3.26 -26.54 14.07
N PHE A 438 -2.21 -26.69 14.86
CA PHE A 438 -1.26 -27.81 14.74
C PHE A 438 -1.89 -29.16 15.07
N LEU A 439 -2.76 -29.22 16.08
CA LEU A 439 -3.49 -30.45 16.41
C LEU A 439 -4.47 -30.84 15.31
N ILE A 440 -5.21 -29.89 14.72
CA ILE A 440 -6.16 -30.19 13.64
C ILE A 440 -5.43 -30.72 12.41
N ILE A 441 -4.36 -30.05 11.96
CA ILE A 441 -3.55 -30.50 10.81
C ILE A 441 -2.92 -31.86 11.12
N GLY A 442 -2.40 -32.03 12.34
CA GLY A 442 -1.82 -33.28 12.83
C GLY A 442 -2.79 -34.44 12.80
N ILE A 443 -3.98 -34.29 13.39
CA ILE A 443 -4.98 -35.37 13.46
C ILE A 443 -5.48 -35.73 12.06
N LYS A 444 -5.76 -34.74 11.21
CA LYS A 444 -6.24 -34.99 9.83
C LYS A 444 -5.19 -35.61 8.90
N SER A 445 -3.94 -35.85 9.32
CA SER A 445 -3.01 -36.67 8.53
C SER A 445 -3.10 -38.16 8.84
N PHE A 446 -3.78 -38.56 9.91
CA PHE A 446 -3.89 -39.96 10.36
C PHE A 446 -5.29 -40.55 10.15
N PHE A 447 -6.28 -39.70 9.83
CA PHE A 447 -7.66 -40.05 9.51
C PHE A 447 -8.03 -39.40 8.18
#